data_AF-A0A0J7JYL0-F1
#
_entry.id   AF-A0A0J7JYL0-F1
#
_cell.length_a   1.000
_cell.length_b   1.000
_cell.length_c   1.000
_cell.angle_alpha   90.00
_cell.angle_beta   90.00
_cell.angle_gamma   90.00
#
_symmetry.space_group_name_H-M   'P 1'
#
loop_
_entity.id
_entity.type
_entity.pdbx_description
1 polymer ?
#
loop_
_entity_poly.entity_id
_entity_poly.type
_entity_poly.pdbx_seq_one_letter_code
_entity_poly.pdbx_strand_id
1 'polypeptide(L)'
;MVLWGDIIHAKAVQMPDPLVAIHFDVDQQQAIKTREWVLKQAAQEGYWVAAAHIAFPGFGHVKSDSSGYRWVAANYTTQLAH
;
A
#
# COMPACT_ATOMS: atom_id res chain seq x y z
N MET A 1 1.75 13.26 0.76
CA MET A 1 1.27 12.11 1.55
C MET A 1 -0.11 11.73 1.04
N VAL A 2 -0.39 10.44 0.90
CA VAL A 2 -1.67 9.92 0.39
C VAL A 2 -2.31 9.02 1.46
N LEU A 3 -3.58 9.28 1.77
CA LEU A 3 -4.42 8.40 2.58
C LEU A 3 -5.24 7.56 1.61
N TRP A 4 -4.86 6.29 1.41
CA TRP A 4 -5.46 5.48 0.34
C TRP A 4 -6.63 4.61 0.80
N GLY A 5 -7.00 4.63 2.09
CA GLY A 5 -8.06 3.78 2.63
C GLY A 5 -7.76 2.28 2.44
N ASP A 6 -8.64 1.63 1.68
CA ASP A 6 -8.81 0.17 1.57
C ASP A 6 -8.17 -0.43 0.30
N ILE A 7 -7.16 0.22 -0.27
CA ILE A 7 -6.42 -0.33 -1.43
C ILE A 7 -5.80 -1.70 -1.10
N ILE A 8 -5.41 -1.93 0.16
CA ILE A 8 -4.84 -3.18 0.68
C ILE A 8 -5.50 -3.53 2.00
N HIS A 9 -5.93 -4.78 2.16
CA HIS A 9 -6.41 -5.38 3.42
C HIS A 9 -5.45 -6.44 3.96
N ALA A 10 -4.85 -7.23 3.07
CA ALA A 10 -3.94 -8.32 3.40
C ALA A 10 -2.54 -8.03 2.86
N LYS A 11 -1.82 -7.11 3.50
CA LYS A 11 -0.47 -6.66 3.10
C LYS A 11 0.47 -7.81 2.69
N ALA A 12 0.49 -8.90 3.45
CA ALA A 12 1.40 -10.02 3.21
C ALA A 12 1.11 -10.79 1.89
N VAL A 13 -0.08 -10.63 1.33
CA VAL A 13 -0.53 -11.30 0.10
C VAL A 13 -0.63 -10.29 -1.05
N GLN A 14 -1.33 -9.17 -0.83
CA GLN A 14 -1.68 -8.23 -1.89
C GLN A 14 -0.53 -7.30 -2.31
N MET A 15 0.54 -7.19 -1.50
CA MET A 15 1.74 -6.46 -1.91
C MET A 15 2.60 -7.28 -2.89
N PRO A 16 3.00 -8.54 -2.58
CA PRO A 16 3.73 -9.36 -3.53
C PRO A 16 2.87 -9.80 -4.73
N ASP A 17 1.55 -9.92 -4.55
CA ASP A 17 0.60 -10.23 -5.62
C ASP A 17 -0.62 -9.28 -5.62
N PRO A 18 -0.52 -8.11 -6.31
CA PRO A 18 -1.59 -7.12 -6.38
C PRO A 18 -2.88 -7.59 -7.07
N LEU A 19 -2.83 -8.72 -7.79
CA LEU A 19 -3.98 -9.27 -8.50
C LEU A 19 -4.95 -9.99 -7.56
N VAL A 20 -4.56 -10.24 -6.31
CA VAL A 20 -5.43 -10.83 -5.30
C VAL A 20 -6.47 -9.81 -4.82
N ALA A 21 -7.71 -9.96 -5.30
CA ALA A 21 -8.89 -9.28 -4.76
C ALA A 21 -9.37 -9.93 -3.45
N ILE A 22 -10.27 -9.24 -2.74
CA ILE A 22 -10.93 -9.76 -1.53
C ILE A 22 -12.45 -9.70 -1.68
N HIS A 23 -13.18 -10.54 -0.93
CA HIS A 23 -14.65 -10.59 -0.99
C HIS A 23 -15.35 -9.27 -0.62
N PHE A 24 -14.66 -8.36 0.07
CA PHE A 24 -15.17 -7.03 0.39
C PHE A 24 -15.11 -6.05 -0.79
N ASP A 25 -14.36 -6.36 -1.86
CA ASP A 25 -14.35 -5.56 -3.08
C ASP A 25 -15.70 -5.74 -3.80
N VAL A 26 -16.47 -4.65 -3.92
CA VAL A 26 -17.77 -4.64 -4.63
C VAL A 26 -17.58 -4.94 -6.12
N ASP A 27 -16.57 -4.32 -6.74
CA ASP A 27 -16.08 -4.66 -8.07
C ASP A 27 -14.61 -5.06 -7.96
N GLN A 28 -14.37 -6.38 -8.00
CA GLN A 28 -13.03 -6.95 -7.86
C GLN A 28 -12.09 -6.55 -8.99
N GLN A 29 -12.59 -6.43 -10.22
CA GLN A 29 -11.77 -6.09 -11.38
C GLN A 29 -11.34 -4.63 -11.32
N GLN A 30 -12.24 -3.75 -10.90
CA GLN A 30 -11.90 -2.36 -10.65
C GLN A 30 -10.90 -2.24 -9.48
N ALA A 31 -11.13 -2.95 -8.37
CA ALA A 31 -10.24 -2.92 -7.22
C ALA A 31 -8.79 -3.36 -7.55
N ILE A 32 -8.64 -4.43 -8.33
CA ILE A 32 -7.32 -4.88 -8.83
C ILE A 32 -6.66 -3.77 -9.66
N LYS A 33 -7.34 -3.24 -10.66
CA LYS A 33 -6.78 -2.17 -11.52
C LYS A 33 -6.38 -0.94 -10.73
N THR A 34 -7.21 -0.51 -9.79
CA THR A 34 -6.92 0.62 -8.91
C THR A 34 -5.71 0.33 -8.04
N ARG A 35 -5.63 -0.85 -7.42
CA ARG A 35 -4.49 -1.26 -6.58
C ARG A 35 -3.19 -1.30 -7.36
N GLU A 36 -3.18 -1.91 -8.54
CA GLU A 36 -2.00 -1.95 -9.40
C GLU A 36 -1.50 -0.54 -9.75
N TRP A 37 -2.41 0.35 -10.14
CA TRP A 37 -2.07 1.74 -10.46
C TRP A 37 -1.52 2.48 -9.24
N VAL A 38 -2.20 2.39 -8.09
CA VAL A 38 -1.79 3.07 -6.85
C VAL A 38 -0.42 2.58 -6.37
N LEU A 39 -0.20 1.25 -6.32
CA LEU A 39 1.08 0.69 -5.88
C LEU A 39 2.23 1.07 -6.81
N LYS A 40 1.98 1.06 -8.13
CA LYS A 40 2.96 1.51 -9.12
C LYS A 40 3.36 2.96 -8.90
N GLN A 41 2.39 3.87 -8.76
CA GLN A 41 2.66 5.29 -8.54
C GLN A 41 3.38 5.52 -7.20
N ALA A 42 2.92 4.89 -6.11
CA ALA A 42 3.56 5.02 -4.80
C ALA A 42 5.01 4.53 -4.81
N ALA A 43 5.31 3.43 -5.51
CA ALA A 43 6.67 2.91 -5.64
C ALA A 43 7.56 3.80 -6.51
N GLN A 44 7.01 4.42 -7.57
CA GLN A 44 7.76 5.30 -8.46
C GLN A 44 8.08 6.65 -7.82
N GLU A 45 7.12 7.25 -7.12
CA GLU A 45 7.27 8.57 -6.52
C GLU A 45 7.86 8.53 -5.10
N GLY A 46 7.71 7.41 -4.39
CA GLY A 46 8.23 7.23 -3.05
C GLY A 46 7.54 8.09 -1.99
N TYR A 47 6.32 8.59 -2.23
CA TYR A 47 5.60 9.41 -1.26
C TYR A 47 5.16 8.63 -0.02
N TRP A 48 4.85 9.36 1.06
CA TRP A 48 4.24 8.81 2.28
C TRP A 48 2.82 8.30 2.03
N VAL A 49 2.54 7.10 2.54
CA VAL A 49 1.22 6.46 2.52
C VAL A 49 0.71 6.25 3.93
N ALA A 50 -0.57 6.54 4.13
CA ALA A 50 -1.35 6.17 5.30
C ALA A 50 -2.43 5.15 4.89
N ALA A 51 -2.30 3.93 5.39
CA ALA A 51 -3.13 2.77 5.02
C ALA A 51 -4.05 2.37 6.17
N ALA A 52 -5.34 2.17 5.88
CA ALA A 52 -6.34 1.84 6.91
C ALA A 52 -6.13 0.43 7.52
N HIS A 53 -5.75 -0.54 6.69
CA HIS A 53 -5.65 -1.96 7.08
C HIS A 53 -4.23 -2.53 6.99
N ILE A 54 -3.23 -1.67 7.18
CA ILE A 54 -1.86 -2.11 7.50
C ILE A 54 -1.64 -1.95 8.99
N ALA A 55 -0.86 -2.85 9.60
CA ALA A 55 -0.57 -2.83 11.03
C ALA A 55 -0.28 -1.41 11.53
N PHE A 56 -0.98 -1.02 12.59
CA PHE A 56 -0.88 0.31 13.19
C PHE A 56 0.59 0.68 13.46
N PRO A 57 1.05 1.90 13.09
CA PRO A 57 0.26 3.07 12.73
C PRO A 57 -0.16 3.18 11.26
N GLY A 58 0.12 2.18 10.43
CA GLY A 58 -0.29 2.21 9.01
C GLY A 58 0.45 3.23 8.15
N PHE A 59 1.53 3.85 8.65
CA PHE A 59 2.36 4.78 7.89
C PHE A 59 3.59 4.11 7.29
N GLY A 60 3.92 4.49 6.05
CA GLY A 60 5.08 3.96 5.37
C GLY A 60 5.18 4.39 3.91
N HIS A 61 6.03 3.66 3.18
CA HIS A 61 6.24 3.82 1.75
C HIS A 61 6.06 2.47 1.04
N VAL A 62 5.83 2.54 -0.26
CA VAL A 62 5.83 1.37 -1.14
C VAL A 62 7.17 1.33 -1.88
N LYS A 63 7.75 0.15 -2.03
CA LYS A 63 8.88 -0.09 -2.93
C LYS A 63 8.55 -1.25 -3.86
N SER A 64 9.02 -1.18 -5.10
CA SER A 64 9.06 -2.34 -5.98
C SER A 64 9.98 -3.41 -5.38
N ASP A 65 9.61 -4.67 -5.58
CA ASP A 65 10.44 -5.84 -5.25
C ASP A 65 10.60 -6.73 -6.48
N SER A 66 11.35 -7.83 -6.37
CA SER A 66 11.56 -8.79 -7.48
C SER A 66 10.25 -9.29 -8.11
N SER A 67 9.20 -9.44 -7.28
CA SER A 67 7.82 -9.68 -7.71
C SER A 67 6.86 -8.80 -6.89
N GLY A 68 6.14 -7.91 -7.57
CA GLY A 68 5.17 -7.01 -6.94
C GLY A 68 5.83 -5.89 -6.13
N TYR A 69 5.38 -5.73 -4.89
CA TYR A 69 5.76 -4.63 -4.02
C TYR A 69 6.01 -5.09 -2.59
N ARG A 70 6.69 -4.23 -1.83
CA ARG A 70 6.84 -4.38 -0.38
C ARG A 70 6.55 -3.07 0.33
N TRP A 71 6.01 -3.21 1.53
CA TRP A 71 5.79 -2.10 2.45
C TRP A 71 7.05 -1.78 3.26
N VAL A 72 7.41 -0.50 3.33
CA VAL A 72 8.45 0.02 4.21
C VAL A 72 7.76 0.84 5.29
N ALA A 73 7.62 0.25 6.48
CA ALA A 73 7.00 0.94 7.61
C ALA A 73 7.80 2.19 8.00
N ALA A 74 7.10 3.22 8.47
CA ALA A 74 7.72 4.39 9.06
C ALA A 74 8.67 3.99 10.20
N ASN A 75 9.86 4.60 10.24
CA ASN A 75 10.69 4.50 11.43
C ASN A 75 10.01 5.26 12.57
N TYR A 76 10.01 4.65 13.76
CA TYR A 76 9.57 5.35 14.96
C TYR A 76 10.53 6.52 15.24
N THR A 77 9.96 7.70 15.49
CA THR A 77 10.72 8.92 15.82
C THR A 77 9.86 9.85 16.65
N THR A 78 10.51 10.63 17.52
CA THR A 78 9.90 11.77 18.23
C THR A 78 10.28 13.12 17.60
N GLN A 79 11.13 13.10 16.57
CA GLN A 79 11.59 14.26 15.83
C GLN A 79 10.72 14.47 14.59
N LEU A 80 10.26 15.70 14.36
CA LEU A 80 9.60 16.07 13.12
C LEU A 80 10.67 16.23 12.04
N ALA A 81 10.42 15.67 10.84
CA ALA A 81 11.26 15.95 9.69
C ALA A 81 11.11 17.44 9.33
N HIS A 82 12.23 18.17 9.37
CA HIS A 82 12.33 19.59 9.00
C HIS A 82 12.29 19.78 7.49
#